data_AF-A0A2T1NAI2-F1
#
_entry.id   AF-A0A2T1NAI2-F1
#
_cell.length_a   1.000
_cell.length_b   1.000
_cell.length_c   1.000
_cell.angle_alpha   90.00
_cell.angle_beta   90.00
_cell.angle_gamma   90.00
#
_symmetry.space_group_name_H-M   'P 1'
#
loop_
_entity.id
_entity.type
_entity.pdbx_description
1 polymer ?
#
loop_
_entity_poly.entity_id
_entity_poly.type
_entity_poly.pdbx_seq_one_letter_code
_entity_poly.pdbx_strand_id
1 'polypeptide(L)'
;MADRTLTHSKLVQFHNDIATAHNGINGFYRFNIAELQNQFRSGIGKPALLLESYSAQIEENQNNTTNFNSKDMSILIIDFAGKADDYNKQEEVLDRLENVVLDVISYLKKEHKNRDSILFGMLEANSFSYEKVGPLFDNMHGWNLLYRLKNHEPMCFNPDKWTFTEGA
;
A
#
# COMPACT_ATOMS: atom_id res chain seq x y z
N MET A 1 8.23 21.05 18.02
CA MET A 1 7.61 20.94 16.67
C MET A 1 7.02 19.55 16.55
N ALA A 2 5.81 19.39 16.01
CA ALA A 2 5.22 18.08 15.84
C ALA A 2 5.89 17.37 14.66
N ASP A 3 6.54 16.24 14.92
CA ASP A 3 7.19 15.46 13.88
C ASP A 3 6.16 14.73 13.01
N ARG A 4 6.43 14.66 11.70
CA ARG A 4 5.59 13.91 10.77
C ARG A 4 5.70 12.41 11.05
N THR A 5 4.58 11.81 11.41
CA THR A 5 4.52 10.43 11.89
C THR A 5 4.50 9.42 10.74
N LEU A 6 3.69 9.68 9.71
CA LEU A 6 3.43 8.77 8.58
C LEU A 6 4.21 9.17 7.30
N THR A 7 5.52 8.97 7.31
CA THR A 7 6.39 9.23 6.14
C THR A 7 6.27 8.12 5.09
N HIS A 8 6.70 8.42 3.85
CA HIS A 8 6.76 7.44 2.77
C HIS A 8 7.59 6.21 3.16
N SER A 9 8.80 6.42 3.70
CA SER A 9 9.70 5.32 4.08
C SER A 9 9.09 4.37 5.13
N LYS A 10 8.37 4.92 6.12
CA LYS A 10 7.70 4.11 7.15
C LYS A 10 6.54 3.29 6.57
N LEU A 11 5.74 3.89 5.68
CA LEU A 11 4.68 3.15 4.98
C LEU A 11 5.26 2.01 4.15
N VAL A 12 6.33 2.27 3.41
CA VAL A 12 6.96 1.24 2.60
C VAL A 12 7.53 0.11 3.46
N GLN A 13 8.22 0.45 4.54
CA GLN A 13 8.75 -0.56 5.48
C GLN A 13 7.61 -1.40 6.07
N PHE A 14 6.51 -0.77 6.48
CA PHE A 14 5.37 -1.47 7.05
C PHE A 14 4.76 -2.51 6.09
N HIS A 15 4.63 -2.20 4.80
CA HIS A 15 4.14 -3.19 3.81
C HIS A 15 5.17 -4.28 3.51
N ASN A 16 6.46 -3.95 3.54
CA ASN A 16 7.51 -4.95 3.48
C ASN A 16 7.46 -5.92 4.67
N ASP A 17 7.18 -5.41 5.87
CA ASP A 17 7.05 -6.22 7.07
C ASP A 17 5.82 -7.14 7.00
N ILE A 18 4.70 -6.66 6.46
CA ILE A 18 3.52 -7.51 6.15
C ILE A 18 3.92 -8.66 5.23
N ALA A 19 4.56 -8.34 4.10
CA ALA A 19 4.97 -9.34 3.12
C ALA A 19 5.98 -10.35 3.70
N THR A 20 6.87 -9.90 4.60
CA THR A 20 7.86 -10.77 5.25
C THR A 20 7.24 -11.67 6.33
N ALA A 21 6.23 -11.17 7.04
CA ALA A 21 5.58 -11.90 8.13
C ALA A 21 4.49 -12.87 7.64
N HIS A 22 3.90 -12.62 6.48
CA HIS A 22 2.79 -13.42 5.96
C HIS A 22 3.31 -14.66 5.20
N ASN A 23 3.02 -15.85 5.70
CA ASN A 23 3.50 -17.12 5.12
C ASN A 23 3.05 -17.39 3.67
N GLY A 24 1.99 -16.72 3.22
CA GLY A 24 1.48 -16.79 1.84
C GLY A 24 2.10 -15.78 0.87
N ILE A 25 3.01 -14.90 1.31
CA ILE A 25 3.66 -13.89 0.47
C ILE A 25 5.16 -14.19 0.45
N ASN A 26 5.73 -14.30 -0.74
CA ASN A 26 7.13 -14.70 -0.96
C ASN A 26 7.98 -13.56 -1.56
N GLY A 27 7.42 -12.36 -1.70
CA GLY A 27 8.16 -11.21 -2.18
C GLY A 27 7.42 -9.89 -1.99
N PHE A 28 8.18 -8.82 -1.75
CA PHE A 28 7.70 -7.46 -1.71
C PHE A 28 8.41 -6.63 -2.76
N TYR A 29 7.64 -5.89 -3.55
CA TYR A 29 8.18 -5.04 -4.60
C TYR A 29 7.46 -3.68 -4.58
N ARG A 30 8.20 -2.62 -4.88
CA ARG A 30 7.63 -1.28 -5.05
C ARG A 30 7.24 -1.12 -6.51
N PHE A 31 6.10 -0.50 -6.79
CA PHE A 31 5.65 -0.30 -8.17
C PHE A 31 6.43 0.82 -8.85
N ASN A 32 7.68 0.53 -9.21
CA ASN A 32 8.48 1.31 -10.13
C ASN A 32 8.49 0.58 -11.47
N ILE A 33 7.68 1.03 -12.43
CA ILE A 33 7.49 0.37 -13.74
C ILE A 33 8.84 0.06 -14.42
N ALA A 34 9.83 0.95 -14.29
CA ALA A 34 11.16 0.77 -14.87
C ALA A 34 12.03 -0.29 -14.15
N GLU A 35 11.82 -0.48 -12.85
CA GLU A 35 12.59 -1.42 -12.01
C GLU A 35 11.96 -2.82 -12.05
N LEU A 36 10.63 -2.88 -12.07
CA LEU A 36 9.86 -4.11 -12.22
C LEU A 36 10.17 -4.82 -13.54
N GLN A 37 10.21 -4.10 -14.67
CA GLN A 37 10.52 -4.70 -15.97
C GLN A 37 11.89 -5.43 -16.01
N ASN A 38 12.85 -4.98 -15.21
CA ASN A 38 14.18 -5.62 -15.12
C ASN A 38 14.21 -6.76 -14.10
N GLN A 39 13.58 -6.62 -12.93
CA GLN A 39 13.57 -7.67 -11.89
C GLN A 39 12.64 -8.86 -12.21
N PHE A 40 11.55 -8.63 -12.96
CA PHE A 40 10.68 -9.72 -13.41
C PHE A 40 11.41 -10.69 -14.37
N ARG A 41 12.39 -10.20 -15.15
CA ARG A 41 13.22 -11.06 -16.02
C ARG A 41 14.18 -11.96 -15.23
N SER A 42 14.57 -11.57 -14.02
CA SER A 42 15.49 -12.34 -13.17
C SER A 42 14.81 -13.34 -12.23
N GLY A 43 13.47 -13.40 -12.23
CA GLY A 43 12.70 -14.28 -11.36
C GLY A 43 12.32 -13.60 -10.05
N ILE A 44 11.04 -13.28 -9.91
CA ILE A 44 10.45 -12.72 -8.69
C ILE A 44 9.97 -13.87 -7.80
N GLY A 45 10.21 -13.76 -6.49
CA GLY A 45 9.59 -14.62 -5.48
C GLY A 45 8.07 -14.44 -5.48
N LYS A 46 7.33 -15.52 -5.76
CA LYS A 46 5.87 -15.53 -5.93
C LYS A 46 5.22 -16.41 -4.85
N PRO A 47 4.06 -16.03 -4.26
CA PRO A 47 3.26 -14.82 -4.51
C PRO A 47 3.97 -13.52 -4.12
N ALA A 48 3.65 -12.42 -4.78
CA ALA A 48 4.26 -11.12 -4.51
C ALA A 48 3.24 -10.07 -4.08
N LEU A 49 3.62 -9.21 -3.14
CA LEU A 49 2.91 -8.00 -2.76
C LEU A 49 3.60 -6.78 -3.39
N LEU A 50 2.84 -6.00 -4.14
CA LEU A 50 3.30 -4.82 -4.87
C LEU A 50 2.63 -3.57 -4.29
N LEU A 51 3.40 -2.64 -3.73
CA LEU A 51 2.86 -1.35 -3.29
C LEU A 51 2.80 -0.40 -4.48
N GLU A 52 1.59 -0.06 -4.93
CA GLU A 52 1.36 0.96 -5.94
C GLU A 52 1.55 2.37 -5.37
N SER A 53 1.87 3.31 -6.26
CA SER A 53 1.99 4.73 -5.94
C SER A 53 0.72 5.21 -5.21
N TYR A 54 0.82 5.61 -3.95
CA TYR A 54 -0.32 6.18 -3.23
C TYR A 54 -0.48 7.67 -3.56
N SER A 55 -1.71 8.13 -3.77
CA SER A 55 -2.03 9.55 -3.83
C SER A 55 -2.23 10.11 -2.42
N ALA A 56 -1.93 11.39 -2.24
CA ALA A 56 -2.18 12.09 -0.99
C ALA A 56 -3.07 13.30 -1.23
N GLN A 57 -4.05 13.50 -0.36
CA GLN A 57 -4.96 14.64 -0.36
C GLN A 57 -4.89 15.33 1.00
N ILE A 58 -4.73 16.64 0.99
CA ILE A 58 -4.87 17.46 2.20
C ILE A 58 -6.34 17.80 2.39
N GLU A 59 -6.88 17.47 3.55
CA GLU A 59 -8.24 17.82 3.96
C GLU A 59 -8.19 18.77 5.16
N GLU A 60 -8.89 19.89 5.05
CA GLU A 60 -9.12 20.83 6.15
C GLU A 60 -10.53 20.65 6.70
N ASN A 61 -10.68 20.70 8.02
CA ASN A 61 -12.02 20.83 8.59
C ASN A 61 -12.60 22.23 8.26
N GLN A 62 -13.93 22.36 8.32
CA GLN A 62 -14.62 23.62 7.96
C GLN A 62 -14.17 24.86 8.75
N ASN A 63 -13.49 24.65 9.88
CA ASN A 63 -13.01 25.71 10.77
C ASN A 63 -11.50 25.98 10.63
N ASN A 64 -10.80 25.32 9.70
CA ASN A 64 -9.35 25.37 9.47
C ASN A 64 -8.50 25.11 10.73
N THR A 65 -9.03 24.36 11.71
CA THR A 65 -8.35 24.05 12.97
C THR A 65 -7.66 22.68 12.95
N THR A 66 -7.97 21.83 11.99
CA THR A 66 -7.44 20.47 11.90
C THR A 66 -7.19 20.11 10.45
N ASN A 67 -5.97 19.64 10.18
CA ASN A 67 -5.55 19.22 8.86
C ASN A 67 -5.33 17.71 8.87
N PHE A 68 -5.79 17.05 7.82
CA PHE A 68 -5.54 15.64 7.57
C PHE A 68 -4.77 15.47 6.27
N ASN A 69 -3.82 14.54 6.29
CA ASN A 69 -3.13 14.05 5.11
C ASN A 69 -3.70 12.65 4.83
N SER A 70 -4.72 12.62 3.98
CA SER A 70 -5.38 11.39 3.55
C SER A 70 -4.58 10.75 2.44
N LYS A 71 -4.35 9.44 2.51
CA LYS A 71 -3.58 8.68 1.52
C LYS A 71 -4.42 7.51 1.00
N ASP A 72 -4.62 7.48 -0.31
CA ASP A 72 -5.28 6.37 -0.98
C ASP A 72 -4.21 5.35 -1.36
N MET A 73 -4.32 4.17 -0.75
CA MET A 73 -3.36 3.09 -0.86
C MET A 73 -3.86 2.06 -1.85
N SER A 74 -2.95 1.55 -2.68
CA SER A 74 -3.21 0.48 -3.65
C SER A 74 -2.11 -0.57 -3.48
N ILE A 75 -2.51 -1.83 -3.27
CA ILE A 75 -1.60 -2.95 -3.10
C ILE A 75 -2.05 -4.10 -4.00
N LEU A 76 -1.19 -4.46 -4.94
CA LEU A 76 -1.44 -5.57 -5.85
C LEU A 76 -0.83 -6.87 -5.29
N ILE A 77 -1.67 -7.89 -5.12
CA ILE A 77 -1.28 -9.23 -4.67
C ILE A 77 -1.49 -10.16 -5.86
N ILE A 78 -0.42 -10.70 -6.42
CA ILE A 78 -0.46 -11.51 -7.66
C ILE A 78 0.40 -12.76 -7.59
N ASP A 79 -0.01 -13.79 -8.33
CA ASP A 79 0.76 -15.01 -8.55
C ASP A 79 0.56 -15.55 -9.98
N PHE A 80 1.46 -16.43 -10.40
CA PHE A 80 1.47 -17.08 -11.69
C PHE A 80 0.40 -18.16 -11.80
N ALA A 81 -0.47 -18.04 -12.81
CA ALA A 81 -1.54 -18.99 -13.05
C ALA A 81 -1.18 -20.08 -14.08
N GLY A 82 0.10 -20.28 -14.40
CA GLY A 82 0.50 -21.28 -15.40
C GLY A 82 0.27 -20.78 -16.83
N LYS A 83 -0.19 -21.68 -17.71
CA LYS A 83 -0.47 -21.35 -19.11
C LYS A 83 -1.74 -20.50 -19.23
N ALA A 84 -1.81 -19.67 -20.28
CA ALA A 84 -2.90 -18.72 -20.48
C ALA A 84 -4.29 -19.38 -20.63
N ASP A 85 -4.34 -20.64 -21.04
CA ASP A 85 -5.56 -21.43 -21.23
C ASP A 85 -5.92 -22.33 -20.03
N ASP A 86 -5.13 -22.31 -18.96
CA ASP A 86 -5.42 -23.08 -17.75
C ASP A 86 -6.35 -22.30 -16.80
N TYR A 87 -7.63 -22.23 -17.18
CA TYR A 87 -8.64 -21.49 -16.43
C TYR A 87 -8.87 -22.05 -15.02
N ASN A 88 -8.74 -23.37 -14.83
CA ASN A 88 -8.86 -23.98 -13.51
C ASN A 88 -7.74 -23.47 -12.59
N LYS A 89 -6.52 -23.40 -13.12
CA LYS A 89 -5.39 -22.88 -12.34
C LYS A 89 -5.53 -21.40 -12.01
N GLN A 90 -6.13 -20.61 -12.91
CA GLN A 90 -6.44 -19.21 -12.66
C GLN A 90 -7.40 -19.05 -11.48
N GLU A 91 -8.48 -19.82 -11.45
CA GLU A 91 -9.46 -19.75 -10.35
C GLU A 91 -8.86 -20.26 -9.02
N GLU A 92 -8.02 -21.31 -9.03
CA GLU A 92 -7.26 -21.73 -7.83
C GLU A 92 -6.34 -20.63 -7.30
N VAL A 93 -5.68 -19.88 -8.18
CA VAL A 93 -4.81 -18.77 -7.78
C VAL A 93 -5.65 -17.65 -7.17
N LEU A 94 -6.77 -17.28 -7.81
CA LEU A 94 -7.64 -16.21 -7.32
C LEU A 94 -8.25 -16.53 -5.96
N ASP A 95 -8.76 -17.74 -5.77
CA ASP A 95 -9.34 -18.20 -4.50
C ASP A 95 -8.30 -18.14 -3.36
N ARG A 96 -7.10 -18.67 -3.62
CA ARG A 96 -6.03 -18.62 -2.62
C ARG A 96 -5.59 -17.18 -2.32
N LEU A 97 -5.45 -16.33 -3.33
CA LEU A 97 -5.01 -14.95 -3.13
C LEU A 97 -6.11 -14.07 -2.51
N GLU A 98 -7.38 -14.39 -2.68
CA GLU A 98 -8.48 -13.70 -1.99
C GLU A 98 -8.34 -13.90 -0.48
N ASN A 99 -8.03 -15.12 -0.03
CA ASN A 99 -7.74 -15.38 1.38
C ASN A 99 -6.55 -14.55 1.89
N VAL A 100 -5.49 -14.40 1.10
CA VAL A 100 -4.35 -13.52 1.44
C VAL A 100 -4.78 -12.06 1.56
N VAL A 101 -5.64 -11.56 0.66
CA VAL A 101 -6.18 -10.19 0.74
C VAL A 101 -6.94 -9.99 2.05
N LEU A 102 -7.82 -10.94 2.41
CA LEU A 102 -8.59 -10.89 3.65
C LEU A 102 -7.69 -10.93 4.89
N ASP A 103 -6.63 -11.74 4.87
CA ASP A 103 -5.62 -11.79 5.93
C ASP A 103 -4.90 -10.44 6.09
N VAL A 104 -4.49 -9.81 4.97
CA VAL A 104 -3.88 -8.47 4.98
C VAL A 104 -4.86 -7.43 5.54
N ILE A 105 -6.13 -7.44 5.12
CA ILE A 105 -7.17 -6.55 5.67
C ILE A 105 -7.33 -6.78 7.18
N SER A 106 -7.35 -8.04 7.63
CA SER A 106 -7.48 -8.38 9.04
C SER A 106 -6.31 -7.82 9.86
N TYR A 107 -5.09 -7.91 9.32
CA TYR A 107 -3.88 -7.37 9.93
C TYR A 107 -3.91 -5.84 9.98
N LEU A 108 -4.29 -5.16 8.90
CA LEU A 108 -4.46 -3.70 8.87
C LEU A 108 -5.47 -3.22 9.94
N LYS A 109 -6.59 -3.95 10.11
CA LYS A 109 -7.59 -3.67 11.15
C LYS A 109 -7.06 -3.90 12.56
N LYS A 110 -6.21 -4.92 12.77
CA LYS A 110 -5.53 -5.17 14.04
C LYS A 110 -4.57 -4.01 14.36
N GLU A 111 -3.71 -3.65 13.41
CA GLU A 111 -2.72 -2.59 13.56
C GLU A 111 -3.35 -1.22 13.79
N HIS A 112 -4.47 -0.93 13.12
CA HIS A 112 -5.27 0.27 13.39
C HIS A 112 -5.72 0.41 14.85
N LYS A 113 -5.95 -0.71 15.56
CA LYS A 113 -6.37 -0.73 16.97
C LYS A 113 -5.19 -0.81 17.94
N ASN A 114 -3.99 -1.09 17.45
CA ASN A 114 -2.79 -1.23 18.26
C ASN A 114 -2.12 0.12 18.49
N ARG A 115 -2.01 0.57 19.74
CA ARG A 115 -1.44 1.88 20.11
C ARG A 115 0.04 2.03 19.74
N ASP A 116 0.76 0.92 19.64
CA ASP A 116 2.18 0.91 19.29
C ASP A 116 2.41 0.87 17.77
N SER A 117 1.33 0.72 16.99
CA SER A 117 1.39 0.67 15.54
C SER A 117 1.48 2.04 14.91
N ILE A 118 2.17 2.13 13.77
CA ILE A 118 2.16 3.34 12.94
C ILE A 118 0.79 3.62 12.31
N LEU A 119 -0.13 2.63 12.29
CA LEU A 119 -1.49 2.78 11.76
C LEU A 119 -2.54 3.11 12.81
N PHE A 120 -2.16 3.26 14.09
CA PHE A 120 -3.10 3.49 15.18
C PHE A 120 -4.05 4.65 14.87
N GLY A 121 -5.36 4.37 14.80
CA GLY A 121 -6.38 5.39 14.53
C GLY A 121 -6.37 5.97 13.11
N MET A 122 -5.54 5.47 12.19
CA MET A 122 -5.37 6.08 10.86
C MET A 122 -6.22 5.47 9.75
N LEU A 123 -6.77 4.29 9.92
CA LEU A 123 -7.54 3.62 8.87
C LEU A 123 -8.95 4.21 8.79
N GLU A 124 -9.36 4.67 7.62
CA GLU A 124 -10.70 5.22 7.44
C GLU A 124 -11.74 4.10 7.41
N ALA A 125 -12.83 4.28 8.17
CA ALA A 125 -13.91 3.32 8.22
C ALA A 125 -14.54 3.14 6.83
N ASN A 126 -14.82 1.88 6.46
CA ASN A 126 -15.44 1.51 5.17
C ASN A 126 -14.64 1.90 3.92
N SER A 127 -13.32 2.10 4.04
CA SER A 127 -12.46 2.44 2.89
C SER A 127 -11.93 1.23 2.11
N PHE A 128 -12.08 0.01 2.64
CA PHE A 128 -11.57 -1.19 1.97
C PHE A 128 -12.42 -1.57 0.76
N SER A 129 -11.76 -1.80 -0.36
CA SER A 129 -12.29 -2.55 -1.50
C SER A 129 -11.16 -3.37 -2.14
N TYR A 130 -11.51 -4.41 -2.89
CA TYR A 130 -10.53 -5.14 -3.68
C TYR A 130 -11.12 -5.59 -5.01
N GLU A 131 -10.31 -5.58 -6.06
CA GLU A 131 -10.75 -5.82 -7.44
C GLU A 131 -9.89 -6.90 -8.09
N LYS A 132 -10.53 -7.78 -8.89
CA LYS A 132 -9.81 -8.82 -9.63
C LYS A 132 -8.89 -8.16 -10.65
N VAL A 133 -7.65 -8.63 -10.72
CA VAL A 133 -6.64 -8.13 -11.65
C VAL A 133 -6.00 -9.31 -12.40
N GLY A 134 -5.85 -9.15 -13.72
CA GLY A 134 -5.18 -10.13 -14.57
C GLY A 134 -5.86 -10.29 -15.93
N PRO A 135 -5.17 -10.91 -16.91
CA PRO A 135 -3.76 -11.29 -16.84
C PRO A 135 -2.84 -10.07 -16.87
N LEU A 136 -1.85 -10.05 -15.99
CA LEU A 136 -0.73 -9.10 -16.01
C LEU A 136 0.58 -9.86 -16.23
N PHE A 137 1.54 -9.22 -16.89
CA PHE A 137 2.88 -9.79 -17.13
C PHE A 137 2.81 -11.22 -17.73
N ASP A 138 3.61 -12.16 -17.22
CA ASP A 138 3.60 -13.59 -17.57
C ASP A 138 2.36 -14.30 -17.00
N ASN A 139 1.14 -13.92 -17.43
CA ASN A 139 -0.11 -14.58 -17.01
C ASN A 139 -0.29 -14.67 -15.49
N MET A 140 0.03 -13.58 -14.79
CA MET A 140 -0.22 -13.46 -13.36
C MET A 140 -1.62 -12.88 -13.12
N HIS A 141 -2.27 -13.42 -12.09
CA HIS A 141 -3.62 -13.03 -11.67
C HIS A 141 -3.64 -12.81 -10.17
N GLY A 142 -4.62 -12.05 -9.69
CA GLY A 142 -4.81 -11.80 -8.28
C GLY A 142 -5.74 -10.64 -8.03
N TRP A 143 -5.41 -9.82 -7.03
CA TRP A 143 -6.31 -8.81 -6.49
C TRP A 143 -5.57 -7.51 -6.22
N ASN A 144 -6.20 -6.39 -6.56
CA ASN A 144 -5.77 -5.08 -6.11
C ASN A 144 -6.56 -4.66 -4.87
N LEU A 145 -5.89 -4.55 -3.73
CA LEU A 145 -6.47 -4.09 -2.47
C LEU A 145 -6.33 -2.56 -2.35
N LEU A 146 -7.46 -1.89 -2.20
CA LEU A 146 -7.59 -0.45 -2.05
C LEU A 146 -8.05 -0.11 -0.63
N TYR A 147 -7.45 0.91 -0.01
CA TYR A 147 -7.88 1.44 1.29
C TYR A 147 -7.36 2.84 1.54
N ARG A 148 -7.97 3.57 2.49
CA ARG A 148 -7.62 4.96 2.78
C ARG A 148 -7.08 5.11 4.20
N LEU A 149 -5.95 5.81 4.31
CA LEU A 149 -5.36 6.21 5.58
C LEU A 149 -5.59 7.71 5.80
N LYS A 150 -6.17 8.09 6.93
CA LYS A 150 -6.42 9.46 7.36
C LYS A 150 -5.51 9.80 8.54
N ASN A 151 -4.40 10.49 8.26
CA ASN A 151 -3.45 10.90 9.28
C ASN A 151 -3.64 12.38 9.65
N HIS A 152 -3.60 12.71 10.94
CA HIS A 152 -3.54 14.10 11.37
C HIS A 152 -2.18 14.70 10.98
N GLU A 153 -2.19 15.81 10.25
CA GLU A 153 -0.97 16.45 9.77
C GLU A 153 -0.79 17.82 10.44
N PRO A 154 0.29 18.03 11.20
CA PRO A 154 0.62 19.36 11.69
C PRO A 154 1.13 20.20 10.51
N MET A 155 0.22 20.92 9.84
CA MET A 155 0.53 21.87 8.77
C MET A 155 1.13 23.18 9.32
N CYS A 156 2.13 23.04 10.20
CA CYS A 156 2.83 24.16 10.80
C CYS A 156 4.03 24.54 9.92
N PHE A 157 4.06 25.78 9.47
CA PHE A 157 5.23 26.36 8.81
C PHE A 157 6.42 26.37 9.78
N ASN A 158 7.58 25.89 9.33
CA ASN A 158 8.83 25.98 10.07
C ASN A 158 9.79 26.88 9.28
N PRO A 159 10.05 28.14 9.72
CA PRO A 159 10.91 29.07 9.00
C PRO A 159 12.35 28.57 8.84
N ASP A 160 12.89 27.79 9.78
CA ASP A 160 14.28 27.31 9.74
C ASP A 160 14.53 26.34 8.58
N LYS A 161 13.47 25.80 7.96
CA LYS A 161 13.56 24.94 6.77
C LYS A 161 13.55 25.71 5.46
N TRP A 162 13.47 27.04 5.49
CA TRP A 162 13.37 27.88 4.31
C TRP A 162 14.41 28.99 4.37
N THR A 163 15.14 29.19 3.28
CA THR A 163 15.98 30.37 3.08
C THR A 163 15.41 31.13 1.91
N PHE A 164 14.78 32.26 2.17
CA PHE A 164 14.32 33.16 1.12
C PHE A 164 15.47 34.08 0.75
N THR A 165 15.83 34.12 -0.54
CA THR A 165 16.67 35.18 -1.07
C THR A 165 15.82 36.43 -1.20
N GLU A 166 16.18 37.52 -0.52
CA GLU A 166 15.53 38.81 -0.70
C GLU A 166 15.66 39.27 -2.17
N GLY A 167 14.53 39.54 -2.81
CA GLY A 167 14.38 40.44 -3.96
C GLY A 167 15.02 40.01 -5.29
N ALA A 168 14.18 39.61 -6.25
CA ALA A 168 14.27 40.08 -7.62
C ALA A 168 13.13 41.07 -7.87
#